data_AF-A0A2D0N2Q0-F1
#
_entry.id   AF-A0A2D0N2Q0-F1
#
_cell.length_a   1.000
_cell.length_b   1.000
_cell.length_c   1.000
_cell.angle_alpha   90.00
_cell.angle_beta   90.00
_cell.angle_gamma   90.00
#
_symmetry.space_group_name_H-M   'P 1'
#
loop_
_entity.id
_entity.type
_entity.pdbx_description
1 polymer ?
#
loop_
_entity_poly.entity_id
_entity_poly.type
_entity_poly.pdbx_seq_one_letter_code
_entity_poly.pdbx_strand_id
1 'polypeptide(L)'
;MKSEEKVDAILESMREEVQQFLEEESQITSSTEYEERVIELSRKFARGLISKSQGQLPKSRNSKKVLTSLGRVELRKDHTLSKGTLKFGISERIRGLLCLLGQSVVYEEASELFATMLGIDVCTPPIQRVCTHYGKAIDPLVKANCKAVIPPRLESGKGQDKMYVM
;
A
#
# COMPACT_ATOMS: atom_id res chain seq x y z
N MET A 1 12.28 -2.17 27.87
CA MET A 1 13.02 -3.03 26.94
C MET A 1 14.20 -2.27 26.38
N LYS A 2 15.39 -2.84 26.54
CA LYS A 2 16.59 -2.38 25.83
C LYS A 2 16.44 -2.66 24.33
N SER A 3 17.24 -2.00 23.49
CA SER A 3 17.14 -2.16 22.03
C SER A 3 17.40 -3.60 21.57
N GLU A 4 18.34 -4.29 22.20
CA GLU A 4 18.69 -5.69 21.90
C GLU A 4 17.52 -6.64 22.17
N GLU A 5 16.87 -6.53 23.33
CA GLU A 5 15.69 -7.33 23.66
C GLU A 5 14.56 -7.17 22.63
N LYS A 6 14.44 -5.98 21.99
CA LYS A 6 13.46 -5.76 20.92
C LYS A 6 13.84 -6.48 19.65
N VAL A 7 15.13 -6.42 19.27
CA VAL A 7 15.66 -7.10 18.09
C VAL A 7 15.45 -8.60 18.23
N ASP A 8 15.86 -9.18 19.35
CA ASP A 8 15.71 -10.62 19.60
C ASP A 8 14.25 -11.03 19.58
N ALA A 9 13.36 -10.27 20.24
CA ALA A 9 11.92 -10.56 20.20
C ALA A 9 11.32 -10.48 18.78
N ILE A 10 11.85 -9.63 17.90
CA ILE A 10 11.39 -9.53 16.49
C ILE A 10 11.90 -10.72 15.68
N LEU A 11 13.17 -11.09 15.82
CA LEU A 11 13.74 -12.23 15.13
C LEU A 11 13.09 -13.53 15.59
N GLU A 12 12.83 -13.68 16.89
CA GLU A 12 12.19 -14.87 17.44
C GLU A 12 10.76 -15.06 16.93
N SER A 13 9.98 -13.98 16.67
CA SER A 13 8.65 -14.15 16.02
C SER A 13 8.70 -14.81 14.66
N MET A 14 9.83 -14.69 13.98
CA MET A 14 9.97 -15.09 12.59
C MET A 14 10.71 -16.40 12.45
N ARG A 15 11.24 -16.92 13.55
CA ARG A 15 12.02 -18.16 13.58
C ARG A 15 11.20 -19.35 13.11
N GLU A 16 9.99 -19.51 13.63
CA GLU A 16 9.07 -20.59 13.24
C GLU A 16 8.67 -20.49 11.76
N GLU A 17 8.31 -19.28 11.29
CA GLU A 17 7.90 -19.02 9.90
C GLU A 17 9.05 -19.29 8.91
N VAL A 18 10.29 -18.90 9.25
CA VAL A 18 11.47 -19.18 8.43
C VAL A 18 11.80 -20.68 8.44
N GLN A 19 11.70 -21.33 9.60
CA GLN A 19 11.95 -22.77 9.71
C GLN A 19 10.95 -23.56 8.87
N GLN A 20 9.66 -23.22 8.96
CA GLN A 20 8.62 -23.84 8.14
C GLN A 20 8.90 -23.64 6.64
N PHE A 21 9.29 -22.44 6.23
CA PHE A 21 9.65 -22.19 4.83
C PHE A 21 10.81 -23.08 4.37
N LEU A 22 11.86 -23.24 5.17
CA LEU A 22 13.02 -24.08 4.82
C LEU A 22 12.67 -25.58 4.73
N GLU A 23 11.72 -26.06 5.55
CA GLU A 23 11.24 -27.44 5.48
C GLU A 23 10.43 -27.70 4.20
N GLU A 24 9.62 -26.73 3.79
CA GLU A 24 8.77 -26.79 2.60
C GLU A 24 9.50 -26.40 1.31
N GLU A 25 10.66 -25.72 1.40
CA GLU A 25 11.39 -25.13 0.26
C GLU A 25 11.68 -26.17 -0.83
N SER A 26 12.09 -27.37 -0.42
CA SER A 26 12.41 -28.48 -1.34
C SER A 26 11.21 -29.00 -2.14
N GLN A 27 9.99 -28.68 -1.74
CA GLN A 27 8.75 -29.10 -2.40
C GLN A 27 8.27 -28.09 -3.46
N ILE A 28 8.82 -26.87 -3.45
CA ILE A 28 8.45 -25.81 -4.38
C ILE A 28 9.12 -26.09 -5.73
N THR A 29 8.30 -26.32 -6.75
CA THR A 29 8.79 -26.69 -8.09
C THR A 29 8.75 -25.54 -9.09
N SER A 30 7.95 -24.50 -8.80
CA SER A 30 7.75 -23.35 -9.67
C SER A 30 8.51 -22.12 -9.17
N SER A 31 9.18 -21.39 -10.07
CA SER A 31 9.87 -20.14 -9.73
C SER A 31 8.89 -19.07 -9.22
N THR A 32 7.70 -18.98 -9.83
CA THR A 32 6.67 -18.02 -9.42
C THR A 32 6.17 -18.32 -8.02
N GLU A 33 5.92 -19.60 -7.72
CA GLU A 33 5.48 -20.04 -6.40
C GLU A 33 6.53 -19.72 -5.34
N TYR A 34 7.82 -19.95 -5.64
CA TYR A 34 8.91 -19.59 -4.74
C TYR A 34 8.92 -18.09 -4.42
N GLU A 35 8.83 -17.24 -5.46
CA GLU A 35 8.78 -15.78 -5.28
C GLU A 35 7.57 -15.35 -4.43
N GLU A 36 6.39 -15.90 -4.68
CA GLU A 36 5.18 -15.60 -3.91
C GLU A 36 5.34 -15.96 -2.43
N ARG A 37 5.89 -17.14 -2.12
CA ARG A 37 6.13 -17.60 -0.74
C ARG A 37 7.14 -16.71 -0.02
N VAL A 38 8.24 -16.34 -0.68
CA VAL A 38 9.25 -15.42 -0.11
C VAL A 38 8.66 -14.03 0.13
N ILE A 39 7.87 -13.52 -0.82
CA ILE A 39 7.19 -12.22 -0.67
C ILE A 39 6.20 -12.26 0.50
N GLU A 40 5.43 -13.33 0.65
CA GLU A 40 4.51 -13.51 1.76
C GLU A 40 5.25 -13.47 3.12
N LEU A 41 6.33 -14.24 3.23
CA LEU A 41 7.20 -14.27 4.41
C LEU A 41 7.78 -12.89 4.72
N SER A 42 8.26 -12.17 3.69
CA SER A 42 8.80 -10.80 3.85
C SER A 42 7.75 -9.82 4.39
N ARG A 43 6.49 -9.94 3.93
CA ARG A 43 5.37 -9.11 4.40
C ARG A 43 5.01 -9.46 5.84
N LYS A 44 5.03 -10.74 6.22
CA LYS A 44 4.85 -11.16 7.63
C LYS A 44 5.94 -10.58 8.52
N PHE A 45 7.21 -10.69 8.12
CA PHE A 45 8.35 -10.10 8.83
C PHE A 45 8.17 -8.59 9.02
N ALA A 46 7.90 -7.86 7.94
CA ALA A 46 7.75 -6.42 7.98
C ALA A 46 6.57 -5.97 8.87
N ARG A 47 5.46 -6.71 8.90
CA ARG A 47 4.34 -6.47 9.83
C ARG A 47 4.74 -6.74 11.28
N GLY A 48 5.50 -7.79 11.54
CA GLY A 48 6.04 -8.14 12.86
C GLY A 48 6.98 -7.06 13.38
N LEU A 49 7.89 -6.58 12.53
CA LEU A 49 8.81 -5.48 12.81
C LEU A 49 8.05 -4.22 13.25
N ILE A 50 7.03 -3.81 12.48
CA ILE A 50 6.22 -2.63 12.81
C ILE A 50 5.46 -2.82 14.12
N SER A 51 4.83 -3.98 14.32
CA SER A 51 4.00 -4.22 15.50
C SER A 51 4.83 -4.28 16.79
N LYS A 52 5.94 -5.01 16.78
CA LYS A 52 6.78 -5.23 17.96
C LYS A 52 7.70 -4.05 18.30
N SER A 53 8.17 -3.28 17.30
CA SER A 53 9.01 -2.10 17.54
C SER A 53 8.30 -1.02 18.36
N GLN A 54 6.97 -0.90 18.19
CA GLN A 54 6.10 0.04 18.91
C GLN A 54 5.90 -0.31 20.39
N GLY A 55 6.21 -1.54 20.82
CA GLY A 55 5.95 -2.03 22.18
C GLY A 55 4.46 -2.31 22.43
N GLN A 56 4.01 -2.31 23.70
CA GLN A 56 2.60 -2.56 24.03
C GLN A 56 1.70 -1.50 23.37
N LEU A 57 0.72 -1.96 22.59
CA LEU A 57 -0.28 -1.07 22.00
C LEU A 57 -1.17 -0.49 23.12
N PRO A 58 -1.48 0.82 23.09
CA PRO A 58 -2.37 1.43 24.06
C PRO A 58 -3.82 0.91 23.86
N LYS A 59 -4.64 1.00 24.90
CA LYS A 59 -6.07 0.60 24.89
C LYS A 59 -6.79 1.15 23.64
N SER A 60 -7.78 0.40 23.12
CA SER A 60 -8.37 0.54 21.77
C SER A 60 -8.69 1.96 21.28
N ARG A 61 -9.01 2.90 22.18
CA ARG A 61 -9.25 4.31 21.83
C ARG A 61 -8.03 5.00 21.23
N ASN A 62 -6.81 4.51 21.49
CA ASN A 62 -5.54 5.10 21.07
C ASN A 62 -4.76 4.25 20.04
N SER A 63 -5.33 3.12 19.60
CA SER A 63 -4.83 2.37 18.44
C SER A 63 -5.58 2.75 17.17
N LYS A 64 -4.93 2.54 16.02
CA LYS A 64 -5.49 2.80 14.69
C LYS A 64 -5.18 1.62 13.78
N LYS A 65 -6.22 1.09 13.14
CA LYS A 65 -6.09 0.10 12.06
C LYS A 65 -5.81 0.83 10.77
N VAL A 66 -4.68 0.52 10.14
CA VAL A 66 -4.24 1.15 8.90
C VAL A 66 -3.92 0.10 7.85
N LEU A 67 -4.43 0.29 6.63
CA LEU A 67 -4.06 -0.49 5.47
C LEU A 67 -2.76 0.05 4.85
N THR A 68 -1.75 -0.81 4.72
CA THR A 68 -0.43 -0.51 4.15
C THR A 68 -0.10 -1.47 3.02
N SER A 69 1.00 -1.24 2.29
CA SER A 69 1.52 -2.18 1.27
C SER A 69 2.02 -3.50 1.84
N LEU A 70 2.09 -3.61 3.16
CA LEU A 70 2.46 -4.83 3.88
C LEU A 70 1.22 -5.56 4.40
N GLY A 71 0.01 -5.06 4.11
CA GLY A 71 -1.25 -5.52 4.66
C GLY A 71 -1.80 -4.61 5.76
N ARG A 72 -2.80 -5.12 6.49
CA ARG A 72 -3.43 -4.40 7.61
C ARG A 72 -2.55 -4.50 8.86
N VAL A 73 -2.29 -3.35 9.47
CA VAL A 73 -1.47 -3.25 10.68
C VAL A 73 -2.19 -2.40 11.73
N GLU A 74 -2.07 -2.81 13.00
CA GLU A 74 -2.49 -1.99 14.14
C GLU A 74 -1.33 -1.12 14.61
N LEU A 75 -1.57 0.18 14.64
CA LEU A 75 -0.56 1.19 14.94
C LEU A 75 -1.00 2.05 16.11
N ARG A 76 -0.04 2.65 16.81
CA ARG A 76 -0.32 3.78 17.69
C ARG A 76 -0.72 5.01 16.87
N LYS A 77 -1.56 5.89 17.42
CA LYS A 77 -2.02 7.10 16.71
C LYS A 77 -0.89 8.07 16.34
N ASP A 78 0.18 8.10 17.12
CA ASP A 78 1.38 8.92 16.93
C ASP A 78 2.40 8.31 15.95
N HIS A 79 2.21 7.05 15.56
CA HIS A 79 3.11 6.34 14.65
C HIS A 79 3.23 7.03 13.28
N THR A 80 4.41 7.02 12.67
CA THR A 80 4.66 7.66 11.37
C THR A 80 3.74 7.14 10.27
N LEU A 81 3.47 5.84 10.22
CA LEU A 81 2.50 5.25 9.27
C LEU A 81 1.03 5.59 9.56
N SER A 82 0.71 6.09 10.76
CA SER A 82 -0.61 6.62 11.10
C SER A 82 -0.77 8.07 10.64
N LYS A 83 0.34 8.82 10.48
CA LYS A 83 0.32 10.18 9.92
C LYS A 83 -0.12 10.11 8.46
N GLY A 84 -0.93 11.08 8.04
CA GLY A 84 -1.40 11.15 6.65
C GLY A 84 -2.50 10.15 6.24
N THR A 85 -2.91 9.23 7.12
CA THR A 85 -4.02 8.29 6.82
C THR A 85 -5.40 8.94 6.67
N LEU A 86 -5.50 10.23 7.06
CA LEU A 86 -6.71 11.06 7.04
C LEU A 86 -7.95 10.27 7.54
N LYS A 87 -9.07 10.42 6.84
CA LYS A 87 -10.36 9.77 7.08
C LYS A 87 -10.48 8.36 6.47
N PHE A 88 -9.44 7.88 5.77
CA PHE A 88 -9.52 6.63 5.00
C PHE A 88 -9.09 5.40 5.79
N GLY A 89 -8.22 5.57 6.79
CA GLY A 89 -7.57 4.43 7.43
C GLY A 89 -6.64 3.66 6.49
N ILE A 90 -6.12 4.36 5.47
CA ILE A 90 -5.23 3.83 4.43
C ILE A 90 -3.98 4.69 4.41
N SER A 91 -2.80 4.07 4.34
CA SER A 91 -1.51 4.77 4.24
C SER A 91 -1.42 5.66 3.00
N GLU A 92 -0.57 6.67 3.04
CA GLU A 92 -0.38 7.60 1.91
C GLU A 92 0.08 6.90 0.64
N ARG A 93 1.01 5.95 0.78
CA ARG A 93 1.53 5.15 -0.34
C ARG A 93 0.40 4.38 -1.05
N ILE A 94 -0.47 3.71 -0.28
CA ILE A 94 -1.59 2.95 -0.87
C ILE A 94 -2.59 3.89 -1.53
N ARG A 95 -2.90 5.05 -0.94
CA ARG A 95 -3.79 6.02 -1.59
C ARG A 95 -3.29 6.46 -2.96
N GLY A 96 -1.97 6.71 -3.10
CA GLY A 96 -1.36 7.05 -4.38
C GLY A 96 -1.53 5.93 -5.42
N LEU A 97 -1.29 4.68 -5.02
CA LEU A 97 -1.47 3.52 -5.90
C LEU A 97 -2.95 3.30 -6.30
N LEU A 98 -3.88 3.48 -5.36
CA LEU A 98 -5.32 3.38 -5.65
C LEU A 98 -5.78 4.48 -6.62
N CYS A 99 -5.27 5.70 -6.49
CA CYS A 99 -5.56 6.76 -7.46
C CYS A 99 -4.98 6.44 -8.84
N LEU A 100 -3.75 5.93 -8.90
CA LEU A 100 -3.11 5.56 -10.16
C LEU A 100 -3.88 4.46 -10.90
N LEU A 101 -4.38 3.46 -10.18
CA LEU A 101 -5.18 2.39 -10.78
C LEU A 101 -6.60 2.86 -11.12
N GLY A 102 -7.24 3.58 -10.20
CA GLY A 102 -8.61 4.06 -10.37
C GLY A 102 -8.78 5.11 -11.46
N GLN A 103 -7.70 5.75 -11.94
CA GLN A 103 -7.73 6.61 -13.13
C GLN A 103 -7.46 5.83 -14.43
N SER A 104 -6.91 4.61 -14.35
CA SER A 104 -6.46 3.82 -15.50
C SER A 104 -7.49 2.78 -15.92
N VAL A 105 -8.24 2.24 -14.96
CA VAL A 105 -9.23 1.17 -15.17
C VAL A 105 -10.48 1.42 -14.32
N VAL A 106 -11.55 0.64 -14.56
CA VAL A 106 -12.73 0.67 -13.70
C VAL A 106 -12.40 0.16 -12.30
N TYR A 107 -13.14 0.61 -11.28
CA TYR A 107 -12.78 0.34 -9.89
C TYR A 107 -12.84 -1.15 -9.48
N GLU A 108 -13.63 -1.96 -10.19
CA GLU A 108 -13.70 -3.41 -9.96
C GLU A 108 -12.42 -4.09 -10.44
N GLU A 109 -12.01 -3.85 -11.68
CA GLU A 109 -10.71 -4.28 -12.22
C GLU A 109 -9.54 -3.74 -11.39
N ALA A 110 -9.63 -2.49 -10.92
CA ALA A 110 -8.62 -1.92 -10.04
C ALA A 110 -8.47 -2.73 -8.73
N SER A 111 -9.56 -3.25 -8.18
CA SER A 111 -9.56 -4.10 -6.99
C SER A 111 -8.83 -5.42 -7.26
N GLU A 112 -9.16 -6.08 -8.38
CA GLU A 112 -8.54 -7.34 -8.79
C GLU A 112 -7.04 -7.19 -9.08
N LEU A 113 -6.65 -6.11 -9.77
CA LEU A 113 -5.26 -5.77 -10.03
C LEU A 113 -4.50 -5.47 -8.73
N PHE A 114 -5.15 -4.84 -7.75
CA PHE A 114 -4.53 -4.58 -6.45
C PHE A 114 -4.26 -5.88 -5.68
N ALA A 115 -5.23 -6.80 -5.69
CA ALA A 115 -5.09 -8.11 -5.07
C ALA A 115 -3.96 -8.91 -5.74
N THR A 116 -3.91 -8.89 -7.07
CA THR A 116 -2.90 -9.62 -7.84
C THR A 116 -1.49 -9.07 -7.63
N MET A 117 -1.30 -7.75 -7.76
CA MET A 117 0.04 -7.15 -7.68
C MET A 117 0.58 -7.06 -6.25
N LEU A 118 -0.28 -6.76 -5.27
CA LEU A 118 0.14 -6.44 -3.92
C LEU A 118 -0.29 -7.49 -2.89
N GLY A 119 -1.05 -8.51 -3.28
CA GLY A 119 -1.61 -9.50 -2.35
C GLY A 119 -2.49 -8.87 -1.28
N ILE A 120 -3.10 -7.72 -1.57
CA ILE A 120 -3.91 -6.96 -0.63
C ILE A 120 -5.31 -6.79 -1.20
N ASP A 121 -6.29 -7.25 -0.43
CA ASP A 121 -7.68 -7.15 -0.81
C ASP A 121 -8.27 -5.78 -0.44
N VAL A 122 -8.70 -5.02 -1.46
CA VAL A 122 -9.28 -3.67 -1.31
C VAL A 122 -10.54 -3.57 -2.14
N CYS A 123 -11.70 -3.69 -1.50
CA CYS A 123 -12.98 -3.55 -2.19
C CYS A 123 -13.12 -2.20 -2.93
N THR A 124 -13.97 -2.19 -3.95
CA THR A 124 -14.31 -1.05 -4.81
C THR A 124 -14.64 0.26 -4.07
N PRO A 125 -15.48 0.29 -3.00
CA PRO A 125 -15.90 1.55 -2.38
C PRO A 125 -14.74 2.37 -1.75
N PRO A 126 -13.77 1.78 -1.03
CA PRO A 126 -12.52 2.44 -0.67
C PRO A 126 -11.80 3.13 -1.85
N ILE A 127 -11.67 2.46 -3.00
CA ILE A 127 -10.98 2.98 -4.18
C ILE A 127 -11.71 4.22 -4.69
N GLN A 128 -13.02 4.11 -4.89
CA GLN A 128 -13.87 5.22 -5.33
C GLN A 128 -13.79 6.41 -4.37
N ARG A 129 -13.84 6.18 -3.05
CA ARG A 129 -13.76 7.25 -2.04
C ARG A 129 -12.44 8.00 -2.10
N VAL A 130 -11.33 7.28 -2.29
CA VAL A 130 -9.99 7.88 -2.41
C VAL A 130 -9.92 8.71 -3.69
N CYS A 131 -10.28 8.13 -4.84
CA CYS A 131 -10.23 8.81 -6.14
C CYS A 131 -11.13 10.06 -6.17
N THR A 132 -12.37 9.94 -5.69
CA THR A 132 -13.31 11.08 -5.62
C THR A 132 -12.80 12.18 -4.71
N HIS A 133 -12.14 11.84 -3.60
CA HIS A 133 -11.59 12.84 -2.70
C HIS A 133 -10.47 13.66 -3.33
N TYR A 134 -9.54 13.00 -4.03
CA TYR A 134 -8.44 13.69 -4.70
C TYR A 134 -8.88 14.41 -5.97
N GLY A 135 -9.83 13.87 -6.73
CA GLY A 135 -10.43 14.58 -7.85
C GLY A 135 -11.03 15.92 -7.42
N LYS A 136 -11.82 15.93 -6.34
CA LYS A 136 -12.37 17.17 -5.76
C LYS A 136 -11.31 18.13 -5.22
N ALA A 137 -10.14 17.62 -4.82
CA ALA A 137 -9.03 18.46 -4.35
C ALA A 137 -8.25 19.11 -5.51
N ILE A 138 -8.32 18.53 -6.72
CA ILE A 138 -7.70 19.06 -7.93
C ILE A 138 -8.53 20.19 -8.53
N ASP A 139 -9.87 20.11 -8.50
CA ASP A 139 -10.74 21.13 -9.12
C ASP A 139 -10.43 22.58 -8.71
N PRO A 140 -10.20 22.90 -7.42
CA PRO A 140 -9.82 24.25 -7.01
C PRO A 140 -8.44 24.68 -7.54
N LEU A 141 -7.49 23.75 -7.62
CA LEU A 141 -6.14 24.02 -8.15
C LEU A 141 -6.18 24.32 -9.65
N VAL A 142 -7.03 23.59 -10.38
CA VAL A 142 -7.30 23.83 -11.80
C VAL A 142 -7.95 25.20 -12.01
N LYS A 143 -8.97 25.53 -11.20
CA LYS A 143 -9.64 26.84 -11.25
C LYS A 143 -8.72 28.00 -10.89
N ALA A 144 -7.84 27.82 -9.91
CA ALA A 144 -6.85 28.83 -9.52
C ALA A 144 -5.72 29.00 -10.56
N ASN A 145 -5.72 28.20 -11.63
CA ASN A 145 -4.72 28.22 -12.70
C ASN A 145 -3.29 28.20 -12.12
N CYS A 146 -3.08 27.40 -11.08
CA CYS A 146 -1.79 27.23 -10.42
C CYS A 146 -0.81 26.58 -11.41
N LYS A 147 -0.13 27.39 -12.21
CA LYS A 147 0.87 26.95 -13.20
C LYS A 147 2.00 26.11 -12.60
N ALA A 148 2.22 26.19 -11.29
CA ALA A 148 3.20 25.38 -10.58
C ALA A 148 2.79 23.91 -10.39
N VAL A 149 1.50 23.57 -10.55
CA VAL A 149 0.95 22.24 -10.21
C VAL A 149 0.24 21.58 -11.40
N ILE A 150 -0.31 22.39 -12.32
CA ILE A 150 -0.95 21.90 -13.54
C ILE A 150 0.13 21.78 -14.62
N PRO A 151 0.39 20.61 -15.22
CA PRO A 151 1.23 20.50 -16.40
C PRO A 151 0.75 21.53 -17.44
N PRO A 152 1.65 22.25 -18.13
CA PRO A 152 1.22 23.18 -19.17
C PRO A 152 0.27 22.44 -20.10
N ARG A 153 -0.92 23.02 -20.32
CA ARG A 153 -1.87 22.47 -21.28
C ARG A 153 -1.09 22.21 -22.56
N LEU A 154 -1.06 20.96 -23.01
CA LEU A 154 -0.48 20.60 -24.30
C LEU A 154 -1.05 21.60 -25.30
N GLU A 155 -0.18 22.38 -25.93
CA GLU A 155 -0.61 23.27 -26.99
C GLU A 155 -1.39 22.42 -27.98
N SER A 156 -2.58 22.89 -28.36
CA SER A 156 -3.41 22.19 -29.33
C SER A 156 -2.55 21.92 -30.57
N GLY A 157 -2.12 20.67 -30.71
CA GLY A 157 -1.14 20.29 -31.72
C GLY A 157 -1.63 20.76 -33.07
N LYS A 158 -0.81 21.57 -33.75
CA LYS A 158 -0.97 21.80 -35.18
C LYS A 158 -1.04 20.43 -35.84
N GLY A 159 -2.08 20.22 -36.64
CA GLY A 159 -2.53 18.90 -37.06
C GLY A 159 -1.45 18.01 -37.68
N GLN A 160 -1.76 16.71 -37.66
CA GLN A 160 -1.04 15.58 -38.26
C GLN A 160 0.14 15.02 -37.46
N ASP A 161 -0.14 14.45 -36.28
CA ASP A 161 0.66 13.29 -35.86
C ASP A 161 0.02 12.03 -36.43
N LYS A 162 0.82 11.26 -37.18
CA LYS A 162 0.42 9.98 -37.77
C LYS A 162 0.07 9.02 -36.63
N MET A 163 -1.22 8.76 -36.45
CA MET A 163 -1.66 7.68 -35.56
C MET A 163 -1.16 6.36 -36.12
N TYR A 164 -0.26 5.71 -35.40
CA TYR A 164 0.01 4.29 -35.61
C TYR A 164 -1.12 3.52 -34.92
N VAL A 165 -1.93 2.83 -35.72
CA VAL A 165 -2.80 1.76 -35.26
C VAL A 165 -1.92 0.52 -35.13
N MET A 166 -1.82 -0.04 -33.92
CA MET A 166 -1.37 -1.42 -33.74
C MET A 166 -2.56 -2.35 -33.85
#